data_AF-A0AAW6TFT6-F1
#
_entry.id   AF-A0AAW6TFT6-F1
#
_cell.length_a   1.000
_cell.length_b   1.000
_cell.length_c   1.000
_cell.angle_alpha   90.00
_cell.angle_beta   90.00
_cell.angle_gamma   90.00
#
_symmetry.space_group_name_H-M   'P 1'
#
loop_
_entity.id
_entity.type
_entity.pdbx_description
1 polymer ?
#
loop_
_entity_poly.entity_id
_entity_poly.type
_entity_poly.pdbx_seq_one_letter_code
_entity_poly.pdbx_strand_id
1 'polypeptide(L)'
;MKQAVMISSLLIGGVLLSACQPASDNKPQQNSTASATVASIQSPHHVASVAAASTVSPQAAQNGAPKQINWALVDSGVKPVDKASFKYPFALDSEPVKAYAEMYHVDNETSRYNLTVGMAVNEVLSKVLDQLGTAYVSHELTAGKNSAFVIHTTQQIAPSQYTYVFAEPFAKGLTIPVKIINDGKK
;
A
#
# COMPACT_ATOMS: atom_id res chain seq x y z
N MET A 1 22.24 11.42 60.02
CA MET A 1 21.04 11.76 60.82
C MET A 1 20.10 12.62 59.97
N LYS A 2 18.81 12.65 60.33
CA LYS A 2 17.70 13.40 59.70
C LYS A 2 17.19 12.83 58.36
N GLN A 3 16.03 12.18 58.47
CA GLN A 3 15.11 11.86 57.38
C GLN A 3 14.23 13.08 57.07
N ALA A 4 13.54 13.07 55.93
CA ALA A 4 12.15 13.54 55.82
C ALA A 4 11.48 12.89 54.60
N VAL A 5 10.56 11.96 54.85
CA VAL A 5 9.59 11.47 53.86
C VAL A 5 8.35 12.36 53.92
N MET A 6 7.83 12.78 52.78
CA MET A 6 6.50 13.41 52.65
C MET A 6 5.81 12.86 51.41
N ILE A 7 5.12 11.73 51.57
CA ILE A 7 4.16 11.22 50.59
C ILE A 7 2.80 11.78 51.01
N SER A 8 2.20 12.63 50.18
CA SER A 8 0.87 13.21 50.45
C SER A 8 -0.15 12.61 49.49
N SER A 9 -1.09 11.86 50.06
CA SER A 9 -2.19 11.23 49.33
C SER A 9 -3.24 12.25 48.91
N LEU A 10 -3.76 12.16 47.68
CA LEU A 10 -5.03 12.76 47.33
C LEU A 10 -5.99 11.69 46.80
N LEU A 11 -7.00 11.40 47.61
CA LEU A 11 -8.13 10.55 47.24
C LEU A 11 -9.08 11.32 46.32
N ILE A 12 -9.48 10.70 45.20
CA ILE A 12 -10.69 11.08 44.47
C ILE A 12 -11.52 9.82 44.30
N GLY A 13 -12.68 9.79 44.97
CA GLY A 13 -13.71 8.77 44.82
C GLY A 13 -14.93 9.35 44.09
N GLY A 14 -15.63 8.51 43.33
CA GLY A 14 -16.78 8.90 42.49
C GLY A 14 -17.05 7.80 41.44
N VAL A 15 -17.57 6.63 41.80
CA VAL A 15 -18.99 6.33 42.08
C VAL A 15 -19.82 6.14 40.79
N LEU A 16 -19.90 4.86 40.40
CA LEU A 16 -21.08 4.12 39.91
C LEU A 16 -21.55 4.14 38.42
N LEU A 17 -21.80 2.89 37.97
CA LEU A 17 -22.90 2.40 37.13
C LEU A 17 -22.97 2.76 35.63
N SER A 18 -22.68 1.75 34.81
CA SER A 18 -23.61 1.31 33.74
C SER A 18 -23.50 -0.20 33.53
N ALA A 19 -24.60 -0.82 33.13
CA ALA A 19 -24.87 -2.24 33.39
C ALA A 19 -24.42 -3.21 32.28
N CYS A 20 -24.29 -4.48 32.65
CA CYS A 20 -24.11 -5.59 31.73
C CYS A 20 -25.30 -5.70 30.74
N GLN A 21 -25.00 -5.95 29.46
CA GLN A 21 -25.93 -6.60 28.54
C GLN A 21 -25.35 -7.97 28.16
N PRO A 22 -26.09 -9.09 28.34
CA PRO A 22 -25.65 -10.38 27.87
C PRO A 22 -25.76 -10.45 26.33
N ALA A 23 -24.75 -11.03 25.69
CA ALA A 23 -24.86 -11.42 24.29
C ALA A 23 -25.93 -12.50 24.15
N SER A 24 -26.88 -12.31 23.25
CA SER A 24 -27.81 -13.36 22.84
C SER A 24 -27.27 -14.04 21.58
N ASP A 25 -26.79 -15.26 21.72
CA ASP A 25 -26.72 -16.21 20.60
C ASP A 25 -28.09 -16.32 19.93
N ASN A 26 -28.13 -16.34 18.59
CA ASN A 26 -29.15 -17.09 17.84
C ASN A 26 -28.87 -17.14 16.33
N LYS A 27 -28.73 -18.36 15.81
CA LYS A 27 -28.80 -18.76 14.40
C LYS A 27 -29.02 -20.29 14.38
N PRO A 28 -29.59 -20.95 13.34
CA PRO A 28 -30.45 -20.49 12.24
C PRO A 28 -31.82 -21.23 12.17
N GLN A 29 -32.84 -20.61 11.55
CA GLN A 29 -33.99 -21.33 10.96
C GLN A 29 -34.62 -20.43 9.89
N GLN A 30 -34.55 -20.66 8.56
CA GLN A 30 -34.99 -21.77 7.71
C GLN A 30 -36.49 -21.71 7.28
N ASN A 31 -36.68 -21.22 6.04
CA ASN A 31 -37.66 -21.61 5.01
C ASN A 31 -39.04 -20.93 4.82
N SER A 32 -39.31 -20.66 3.53
CA SER A 32 -40.59 -20.71 2.79
C SER A 32 -41.70 -19.64 2.92
N THR A 33 -41.69 -18.74 1.93
CA THR A 33 -42.75 -18.52 0.92
C THR A 33 -44.22 -18.30 1.31
N ALA A 34 -44.76 -17.11 0.99
CA ALA A 34 -46.13 -16.92 0.48
C ALA A 34 -46.20 -15.69 -0.44
N SER A 35 -46.93 -15.77 -1.55
CA SER A 35 -47.12 -14.67 -2.54
C SER A 35 -48.49 -14.01 -2.42
N ALA A 36 -48.59 -12.71 -2.75
CA ALA A 36 -49.83 -12.07 -3.21
C ALA A 36 -49.55 -10.85 -4.11
N THR A 37 -50.31 -10.69 -5.20
CA THR A 37 -50.33 -9.53 -6.13
C THR A 37 -51.31 -8.45 -5.66
N VAL A 38 -51.46 -7.25 -6.25
CA VAL A 38 -51.14 -6.64 -7.58
C VAL A 38 -50.70 -5.15 -7.33
N ALA A 39 -50.38 -4.23 -8.27
CA ALA A 39 -50.44 -4.11 -9.73
C ALA A 39 -49.41 -3.08 -10.30
N SER A 40 -49.53 -2.81 -11.61
CA SER A 40 -48.76 -1.91 -12.49
C SER A 40 -49.07 -0.40 -12.39
N ILE A 41 -48.04 0.45 -12.54
CA ILE A 41 -48.09 1.73 -13.30
C ILE A 41 -46.78 1.86 -14.11
N GLN A 42 -46.86 2.37 -15.35
CA GLN A 42 -45.83 2.26 -16.38
C GLN A 42 -45.23 3.61 -16.80
N SER A 43 -43.94 3.84 -16.49
CA SER A 43 -42.92 4.62 -17.25
C SER A 43 -43.20 6.13 -17.57
N PRO A 44 -42.23 6.90 -18.14
CA PRO A 44 -40.80 6.65 -18.34
C PRO A 44 -39.85 7.76 -17.79
N HIS A 45 -38.66 7.40 -17.33
CA HIS A 45 -37.46 8.23 -17.55
C HIS A 45 -36.27 7.34 -17.92
N HIS A 46 -36.06 7.22 -19.23
CA HIS A 46 -34.82 6.70 -19.79
C HIS A 46 -33.67 7.66 -19.45
N VAL A 47 -32.71 7.24 -18.64
CA VAL A 47 -31.33 7.69 -18.79
C VAL A 47 -30.55 6.58 -19.47
N ALA A 48 -30.30 6.76 -20.77
CA ALA A 48 -29.45 5.86 -21.52
C ALA A 48 -28.01 5.97 -20.98
N SER A 49 -27.62 5.03 -20.11
CA SER A 49 -26.21 4.86 -19.78
C SER A 49 -25.51 4.37 -21.04
N VAL A 50 -24.85 5.31 -21.73
CA VAL A 50 -24.13 5.02 -22.97
C VAL A 50 -22.98 4.08 -22.62
N ALA A 51 -23.16 2.80 -22.93
CA ALA A 51 -22.11 1.81 -22.84
C ALA A 51 -21.05 2.14 -23.89
N ALA A 52 -20.10 3.00 -23.51
CA ALA A 52 -18.88 3.23 -24.25
C ALA A 52 -18.05 1.94 -24.22
N ALA A 53 -18.40 1.00 -25.09
CA ALA A 53 -17.56 -0.13 -25.42
C ALA A 53 -16.32 0.41 -26.13
N SER A 54 -15.33 0.85 -25.34
CA SER A 54 -14.00 1.15 -25.83
C SER A 54 -13.42 -0.14 -26.40
N THR A 55 -13.60 -0.34 -27.70
CA THR A 55 -12.88 -1.34 -28.48
C THR A 55 -11.42 -0.93 -28.55
N VAL A 56 -10.70 -1.14 -27.44
CA VAL A 56 -9.26 -1.27 -27.44
C VAL A 56 -8.92 -2.46 -28.32
N SER A 57 -8.65 -2.19 -29.60
CA SER A 57 -8.09 -3.19 -30.49
C SER A 57 -6.87 -3.80 -29.79
N PRO A 58 -6.74 -5.13 -29.72
CA PRO A 58 -5.55 -5.75 -29.15
C PRO A 58 -4.39 -5.33 -30.03
N GLN A 59 -3.58 -4.38 -29.54
CA GLN A 59 -2.38 -3.94 -30.22
C GLN A 59 -1.42 -5.12 -30.18
N ALA A 60 -1.38 -5.85 -31.30
CA ALA A 60 -0.55 -7.02 -31.48
C ALA A 60 0.86 -6.70 -31.00
N ALA A 61 1.45 -7.61 -30.21
CA ALA A 61 2.80 -7.44 -29.69
C ALA A 61 3.73 -7.11 -30.86
N GLN A 62 4.29 -5.89 -30.85
CA GLN A 62 5.20 -5.50 -31.91
C GLN A 62 6.44 -6.39 -31.81
N ASN A 63 6.70 -7.16 -32.87
CA ASN A 63 7.89 -8.00 -33.03
C ASN A 63 9.14 -7.13 -33.28
N GLY A 64 9.42 -6.20 -32.36
CA GLY A 64 10.64 -5.43 -32.25
C GLY A 64 11.46 -5.87 -31.03
N ALA A 65 12.68 -5.35 -30.91
CA ALA A 65 13.47 -5.54 -29.70
C ALA A 65 12.74 -4.91 -28.47
N PRO A 66 12.77 -5.55 -27.29
CA PRO A 66 12.12 -5.01 -26.10
C PRO A 66 12.62 -3.60 -25.75
N LYS A 67 11.69 -2.70 -25.43
CA LYS A 67 11.98 -1.32 -25.04
C LYS A 67 12.76 -1.29 -23.73
N GLN A 68 13.81 -0.49 -23.68
CA GLN A 68 14.55 -0.20 -22.45
C GLN A 68 13.87 0.94 -21.67
N ILE A 69 13.89 0.88 -20.34
CA ILE A 69 13.50 2.02 -19.49
C ILE A 69 14.60 3.07 -19.51
N ASN A 70 14.23 4.32 -19.79
CA ASN A 70 15.13 5.45 -19.65
C ASN A 70 15.10 5.94 -18.19
N TRP A 71 16.01 5.42 -17.37
CA TRP A 71 16.10 5.77 -15.96
C TRP A 71 16.45 7.24 -15.71
N ALA A 72 17.06 7.96 -16.66
CA ALA A 72 17.33 9.39 -16.52
C ALA A 72 16.05 10.25 -16.57
N LEU A 73 14.94 9.72 -17.08
CA LEU A 73 13.61 10.35 -16.98
C LEU A 73 12.86 9.98 -15.68
N VAL A 74 13.34 8.95 -14.98
CA VAL A 74 12.78 8.49 -13.70
C VAL A 74 13.48 9.19 -12.54
N ASP A 75 14.81 9.34 -12.62
CA ASP A 75 15.69 9.96 -11.62
C ASP A 75 15.08 11.21 -10.96
N SER A 76 15.26 11.35 -9.65
CA SER A 76 14.72 12.46 -8.86
C SER A 76 15.65 13.66 -8.77
N GLY A 77 16.93 13.50 -9.15
CA GLY A 77 18.00 14.47 -8.91
C GLY A 77 18.39 14.62 -7.43
N VAL A 78 17.79 13.84 -6.52
CA VAL A 78 18.05 13.93 -5.08
C VAL A 78 19.28 13.09 -4.72
N LYS A 79 20.17 13.66 -3.90
CA LYS A 79 21.33 12.93 -3.37
C LYS A 79 20.90 11.92 -2.30
N PRO A 80 21.45 10.71 -2.30
CA PRO A 80 21.15 9.72 -1.26
C PRO A 80 21.64 10.20 0.10
N VAL A 81 20.91 9.81 1.15
CA VAL A 81 21.29 10.00 2.56
C VAL A 81 21.59 8.65 3.20
N ASP A 82 22.36 8.67 4.29
CA ASP A 82 22.56 7.48 5.09
C ASP A 82 21.25 7.04 5.77
N LYS A 83 20.99 5.73 5.77
CA LYS A 83 19.76 5.13 6.28
C LYS A 83 19.71 5.09 7.79
N ALA A 84 20.84 5.07 8.50
CA ALA A 84 20.87 5.03 9.96
C ALA A 84 20.56 6.41 10.59
N SER A 85 21.06 7.48 9.97
CA SER A 85 20.89 8.88 10.40
C SER A 85 19.62 9.57 9.86
N PHE A 86 18.84 8.91 9.01
CA PHE A 86 17.59 9.47 8.48
C PHE A 86 16.51 9.69 9.56
N LYS A 87 15.78 10.80 9.44
CA LYS A 87 14.69 11.18 10.35
C LYS A 87 13.37 10.54 9.90
N TYR A 88 13.19 9.27 10.23
CA TYR A 88 11.98 8.50 9.90
C TYR A 88 10.70 9.08 10.53
N PRO A 89 9.54 8.98 9.84
CA PRO A 89 8.25 9.37 10.39
C PRO A 89 7.71 8.42 11.46
N PHE A 90 8.21 7.17 11.52
CA PHE A 90 7.86 6.19 12.54
C PHE A 90 8.94 6.11 13.65
N ALA A 91 8.53 6.10 14.91
CA ALA A 91 9.43 5.81 16.03
C ALA A 91 9.88 4.35 16.01
N LEU A 92 11.13 4.07 16.39
CA LEU A 92 11.76 2.75 16.30
C LEU A 92 11.09 1.69 17.20
N ASP A 93 10.48 2.14 18.29
CA ASP A 93 9.76 1.36 19.29
C ASP A 93 8.23 1.42 19.12
N SER A 94 7.73 2.00 18.03
CA SER A 94 6.29 2.07 17.76
C SER A 94 5.69 0.70 17.39
N GLU A 95 4.44 0.48 17.75
CA GLU A 95 3.70 -0.75 17.44
C GLU A 95 3.68 -1.16 15.96
N PRO A 96 3.47 -0.27 14.96
CA PRO A 96 3.55 -0.69 13.55
C PRO A 96 4.96 -1.18 13.17
N VAL A 97 6.02 -0.60 13.74
CA VAL A 97 7.40 -1.05 13.51
C VAL A 97 7.63 -2.43 14.13
N LYS A 98 7.17 -2.67 15.36
CA LYS A 98 7.25 -3.99 16.01
C LYS A 98 6.45 -5.05 15.25
N ALA A 99 5.21 -4.77 14.88
CA ALA A 99 4.33 -5.72 14.19
C ALA A 99 4.88 -6.13 12.81
N TYR A 100 5.42 -5.18 12.04
CA TYR A 100 6.08 -5.48 10.78
C TYR A 100 7.41 -6.24 10.98
N ALA A 101 8.19 -5.90 12.02
CA ALA A 101 9.42 -6.60 12.38
C ALA A 101 9.17 -8.06 12.74
N GLU A 102 8.14 -8.32 13.55
CA GLU A 102 7.68 -9.66 13.92
C GLU A 102 7.20 -10.45 12.69
N MET A 103 6.27 -9.89 11.90
CA MET A 103 5.66 -10.53 10.73
C MET A 103 6.67 -10.96 9.66
N TYR A 104 7.72 -10.16 9.42
CA TYR A 104 8.73 -10.43 8.39
C TYR A 104 10.09 -10.89 8.95
N HIS A 105 10.18 -11.14 10.25
CA HIS A 105 11.39 -11.58 10.96
C HIS A 105 12.62 -10.70 10.66
N VAL A 106 12.43 -9.39 10.78
CA VAL A 106 13.47 -8.35 10.62
C VAL A 106 13.64 -7.54 11.90
N ASP A 107 14.72 -6.78 12.00
CA ASP A 107 14.88 -5.78 13.05
C ASP A 107 13.97 -4.55 12.85
N ASN A 108 13.79 -3.80 13.93
CA ASN A 108 12.97 -2.59 13.94
C ASN A 108 13.51 -1.50 12.99
N GLU A 109 14.81 -1.47 12.69
CA GLU A 109 15.41 -0.47 11.80
C GLU A 109 15.00 -0.72 10.34
N THR A 110 15.14 -1.98 9.90
CA THR A 110 14.67 -2.49 8.61
C THR A 110 13.16 -2.31 8.47
N SER A 111 12.40 -2.66 9.51
CA SER A 111 10.94 -2.48 9.55
C SER A 111 10.52 -1.02 9.36
N ARG A 112 11.11 -0.11 10.15
CA ARG A 112 10.89 1.35 10.06
C ARG A 112 11.24 1.91 8.69
N TYR A 113 12.35 1.44 8.09
CA TYR A 113 12.73 1.79 6.73
C TYR A 113 11.69 1.28 5.71
N ASN A 114 11.28 0.01 5.78
CA ASN A 114 10.32 -0.60 4.85
C ASN A 114 8.95 0.08 4.88
N LEU A 115 8.43 0.41 6.07
CA LEU A 115 7.19 1.18 6.23
C LEU A 115 7.30 2.56 5.57
N THR A 116 8.44 3.23 5.74
CA THR A 116 8.67 4.58 5.21
C THR A 116 8.79 4.58 3.68
N VAL A 117 9.57 3.67 3.09
CA VAL A 117 9.66 3.56 1.63
C VAL A 117 8.36 3.02 1.03
N GLY A 118 7.63 2.16 1.73
CA GLY A 118 6.30 1.66 1.32
C GLY A 118 5.25 2.76 1.15
N MET A 119 5.33 3.84 1.93
CA MET A 119 4.53 5.04 1.69
C MET A 119 4.98 5.83 0.45
N ALA A 120 6.26 5.76 0.09
CA ALA A 120 6.87 6.57 -0.97
C ALA A 120 6.93 5.90 -2.35
N VAL A 121 6.80 4.56 -2.47
CA VAL A 121 6.99 3.84 -3.76
C VAL A 121 6.12 4.34 -4.92
N ASN A 122 4.97 4.95 -4.63
CA ASN A 122 4.11 5.57 -5.64
C ASN A 122 4.80 6.71 -6.42
N GLU A 123 5.78 7.40 -5.81
CA GLU A 123 6.60 8.42 -6.47
C GLU A 123 7.29 7.83 -7.70
N VAL A 124 8.02 6.73 -7.54
CA VAL A 124 8.74 6.09 -8.65
C VAL A 124 7.83 5.29 -9.58
N LEU A 125 6.76 4.68 -9.06
CA LEU A 125 5.78 3.97 -9.89
C LEU A 125 5.20 4.89 -10.96
N SER A 126 4.75 6.09 -10.58
CA SER A 126 4.13 7.05 -11.50
C SER A 126 5.04 7.37 -12.70
N LYS A 127 6.30 7.71 -12.44
CA LYS A 127 7.31 8.03 -13.47
C LYS A 127 7.68 6.85 -14.37
N VAL A 128 7.62 5.62 -13.86
CA VAL A 128 7.90 4.43 -14.67
C VAL A 128 6.70 4.08 -15.54
N LEU A 129 5.46 4.23 -15.04
CA LEU A 129 4.23 3.95 -15.79
C LEU A 129 4.13 4.73 -17.11
N ASP A 130 4.54 6.00 -17.12
CA ASP A 130 4.62 6.85 -18.32
C ASP A 130 5.45 6.22 -19.45
N GLN A 131 6.43 5.39 -19.11
CA GLN A 131 7.27 4.68 -20.08
C GLN A 131 6.74 3.29 -20.44
N LEU A 132 5.94 2.67 -19.58
CA LEU A 132 5.42 1.31 -19.76
C LEU A 132 4.16 1.24 -20.62
N GLY A 133 3.24 2.19 -20.46
CA GLY A 133 1.95 2.18 -21.16
C GLY A 133 1.22 0.84 -20.99
N THR A 134 0.79 0.23 -22.10
CA THR A 134 0.06 -1.05 -22.10
C THR A 134 0.90 -2.26 -21.66
N ALA A 135 2.23 -2.13 -21.57
CA ALA A 135 3.11 -3.23 -21.19
C ALA A 135 3.20 -3.48 -19.66
N TYR A 136 2.74 -2.54 -18.83
CA TYR A 136 2.65 -2.72 -17.36
C TYR A 136 1.64 -3.81 -16.97
N VAL A 137 1.99 -4.71 -16.05
CA VAL A 137 1.13 -5.81 -15.59
C VAL A 137 0.75 -5.65 -14.12
N SER A 138 1.74 -5.54 -13.23
CA SER A 138 1.54 -5.35 -11.78
C SER A 138 2.80 -4.75 -11.14
N HIS A 139 2.74 -4.45 -9.86
CA HIS A 139 3.92 -4.12 -9.06
C HIS A 139 3.77 -4.69 -7.65
N GLU A 140 4.89 -4.84 -6.95
CA GLU A 140 4.94 -5.17 -5.53
C GLU A 140 6.12 -4.46 -4.85
N LEU A 141 6.01 -4.25 -3.54
CA LEU A 141 7.16 -3.97 -2.68
C LEU A 141 7.49 -5.26 -1.93
N THR A 142 8.63 -5.89 -2.25
CA THR A 142 9.05 -7.08 -1.51
C THR A 142 9.33 -6.70 -0.06
N ALA A 143 8.89 -7.54 0.88
CA ALA A 143 9.08 -7.31 2.31
C ALA A 143 10.38 -7.94 2.84
N GLY A 144 10.68 -7.66 4.11
CA GLY A 144 11.84 -8.23 4.81
C GLY A 144 13.17 -7.51 4.53
N LYS A 145 14.29 -8.22 4.74
CA LYS A 145 15.65 -7.63 4.79
C LYS A 145 16.11 -6.99 3.47
N ASN A 146 15.66 -7.51 2.34
CA ASN A 146 16.09 -7.11 1.00
C ASN A 146 14.92 -6.51 0.20
N SER A 147 14.26 -5.51 0.78
CA SER A 147 13.09 -4.88 0.17
C SER A 147 13.45 -4.13 -1.12
N ALA A 148 12.71 -4.42 -2.19
CA ALA A 148 12.85 -3.86 -3.52
C ALA A 148 11.46 -3.61 -4.11
N PHE A 149 11.33 -2.56 -4.93
CA PHE A 149 10.12 -2.30 -5.68
C PHE A 149 10.20 -3.03 -7.02
N VAL A 150 9.36 -4.03 -7.22
CA VAL A 150 9.33 -4.87 -8.43
C VAL A 150 8.15 -4.44 -9.28
N ILE A 151 8.38 -4.21 -10.57
CA ILE A 151 7.36 -3.89 -11.56
C ILE A 151 7.37 -4.99 -12.61
N HIS A 152 6.25 -5.70 -12.71
CA HIS A 152 6.03 -6.76 -13.67
C HIS A 152 5.50 -6.18 -14.98
N THR A 153 6.06 -6.63 -16.09
CA THR A 153 5.76 -6.16 -17.43
C THR A 153 5.59 -7.33 -18.38
N THR A 154 5.01 -7.06 -19.54
CA THR A 154 5.07 -7.99 -20.67
C THR A 154 6.48 -8.02 -21.28
N GLN A 155 6.72 -8.99 -22.16
CA GLN A 155 7.95 -9.15 -22.95
C GLN A 155 8.31 -7.95 -23.85
N GLN A 156 7.43 -6.95 -23.99
CA GLN A 156 7.69 -5.71 -24.73
C GLN A 156 8.72 -4.79 -24.03
N ILE A 157 9.04 -5.04 -22.76
CA ILE A 157 10.01 -4.26 -21.96
C ILE A 157 11.17 -5.16 -21.57
N ALA A 158 12.39 -4.63 -21.65
CA ALA A 158 13.60 -5.34 -21.22
C ALA A 158 13.75 -5.33 -19.68
N PRO A 159 14.14 -6.46 -19.05
CA PRO A 159 14.48 -6.50 -17.64
C PRO A 159 15.63 -5.55 -17.33
N SER A 160 15.51 -4.83 -16.22
CA SER A 160 16.52 -3.86 -15.78
C SER A 160 16.37 -3.58 -14.28
N GLN A 161 17.41 -3.02 -13.66
CA GLN A 161 17.40 -2.59 -12.27
C GLN A 161 18.04 -1.21 -12.14
N TYR A 162 17.49 -0.39 -11.26
CA TYR A 162 18.00 0.94 -10.93
C TYR A 162 17.80 1.22 -9.43
N THR A 163 18.66 2.03 -8.82
CA THR A 163 18.51 2.41 -7.40
C THR A 163 17.85 3.78 -7.33
N TYR A 164 16.56 3.82 -7.01
CA TYR A 164 15.82 5.07 -6.89
C TYR A 164 16.17 5.80 -5.60
N VAL A 165 16.21 7.14 -5.67
CA VAL A 165 16.34 8.03 -4.51
C VAL A 165 15.05 8.85 -4.40
N PHE A 166 14.35 8.77 -3.27
CA PHE A 166 13.07 9.48 -3.11
C PHE A 166 13.24 11.00 -3.00
N ALA A 167 12.30 11.74 -3.59
CA ALA A 167 12.13 13.18 -3.39
C ALA A 167 11.04 13.53 -2.38
N GLU A 168 10.08 12.62 -2.13
CA GLU A 168 9.01 12.79 -1.14
C GLU A 168 9.54 13.30 0.21
N PRO A 169 8.99 14.39 0.80
CA PRO A 169 9.60 15.03 1.98
C PRO A 169 9.84 14.12 3.18
N PHE A 170 8.98 13.12 3.40
CA PHE A 170 9.07 12.17 4.52
C PHE A 170 10.02 10.98 4.25
N ALA A 171 10.52 10.82 3.03
CA ALA A 171 11.45 9.78 2.61
C ALA A 171 12.70 10.33 1.89
N LYS A 172 12.85 11.66 1.80
CA LYS A 172 13.78 12.34 0.89
C LYS A 172 15.23 11.89 1.08
N GLY A 173 15.82 11.35 0.01
CA GLY A 173 17.19 10.82 0.03
C GLY A 173 17.29 9.34 0.43
N LEU A 174 16.25 8.71 0.98
CA LEU A 174 16.23 7.26 1.14
C LEU A 174 16.25 6.59 -0.24
N THR A 175 16.86 5.40 -0.29
CA THR A 175 17.08 4.66 -1.53
C THR A 175 16.44 3.29 -1.53
N ILE A 176 15.83 2.91 -2.66
CA ILE A 176 15.25 1.58 -2.88
C ILE A 176 15.68 1.00 -4.24
N PRO A 177 16.02 -0.31 -4.35
CA PRO A 177 16.17 -0.97 -5.64
C PRO A 177 14.81 -1.06 -6.34
N VAL A 178 14.73 -0.60 -7.58
CA VAL A 178 13.59 -0.77 -8.49
C VAL A 178 13.99 -1.78 -9.56
N LYS A 179 13.16 -2.81 -9.76
CA LYS A 179 13.40 -3.91 -10.71
C LYS A 179 12.26 -4.01 -11.72
N ILE A 180 12.60 -4.13 -12.99
CA ILE A 180 11.67 -4.47 -14.07
C ILE A 180 11.83 -5.96 -14.37
N ILE A 181 10.75 -6.72 -14.31
CA ILE A 181 10.70 -8.14 -14.66
C ILE A 181 9.67 -8.33 -15.78
N ASN A 182 10.01 -9.09 -16.82
CA ASN A 182 9.19 -9.29 -18.02
C ASN A 182 8.47 -10.66 -18.05
N ASP A 183 8.00 -11.11 -16.89
CA ASP A 183 7.33 -12.41 -16.68
C ASP A 183 5.83 -12.40 -17.04
N GLY A 184 5.25 -11.22 -17.20
CA GLY A 184 3.83 -11.03 -17.42
C GLY A 184 3.35 -11.43 -18.82
N LYS A 185 2.13 -11.98 -18.87
CA LYS A 185 1.39 -12.31 -20.10
C LYS A 185 0.07 -11.52 -20.11
N LYS A 186 -0.36 -11.10 -21.30
CA LYS A 186 -1.62 -10.40 -21.57
C LYS A 186 -2.24 -10.96 -22.85
#